data_AF-A0A449BBL9-F1
#
_entry.id   AF-A0A449BBL9-F1
#
_cell.length_a   1.000
_cell.length_b   1.000
_cell.length_c   1.000
_cell.angle_alpha   90.00
_cell.angle_beta   90.00
_cell.angle_gamma   90.00
#
_symmetry.space_group_name_H-M   'P 1'
#
loop_
_entity.id
_entity.type
_entity.pdbx_description
1 polymer ?
#
loop_
_entity_poly.entity_id
_entity_poly.type
_entity_poly.pdbx_seq_one_letter_code
_entity_poly.pdbx_strand_id
1 'polypeptide(L)'
;MIKNKKNKTYKFYVFSAPLLIWGIDEKIWKIALIVLALVILLVCLIKIAIRARKNKEKNNQEIEIIVEKTKPIIIQKKEEMKPMKKEERKTKNNNLDNNGLYIRYNYSFVARMHQAPKESQERFSEIKNYLLTYEDVTIRKSWRNERFMYHGRPVVKF
;
A
#
# COMPACT_ATOMS: atom_id res chain seq x y z
N MET A 1 -28.77 -6.42 55.58
CA MET A 1 -27.56 -5.60 55.86
C MET A 1 -27.19 -4.85 54.58
N ILE A 2 -27.74 -3.65 54.38
CA ILE A 2 -27.58 -2.85 53.14
C ILE A 2 -26.86 -1.55 53.52
N LYS A 3 -25.62 -1.37 53.06
CA LYS A 3 -24.86 -0.13 53.28
C LYS A 3 -25.18 0.88 52.17
N ASN A 4 -25.90 1.91 52.58
CA ASN A 4 -26.29 3.09 51.81
C ASN A 4 -25.04 3.93 51.46
N LYS A 5 -24.76 4.14 50.17
CA LYS A 5 -23.58 4.88 49.68
C LYS A 5 -24.01 6.29 49.28
N LYS A 6 -23.52 7.29 50.02
CA LYS A 6 -23.88 8.71 49.91
C LYS A 6 -23.46 9.28 48.55
N ASN A 7 -24.40 9.93 47.85
CA ASN A 7 -24.17 10.65 46.60
C ASN A 7 -23.48 11.99 46.91
N LYS A 8 -22.25 12.18 46.42
CA LYS A 8 -21.55 13.48 46.48
C LYS A 8 -22.03 14.34 45.33
N THR A 9 -22.65 15.48 45.64
CA THR A 9 -23.04 16.51 44.69
C THR A 9 -21.83 17.35 44.30
N TYR A 10 -21.45 17.29 43.02
CA TYR A 10 -20.42 18.14 42.43
C TYR A 10 -21.03 19.52 42.19
N LYS A 11 -20.64 20.51 43.01
CA LYS A 11 -20.93 21.92 42.75
C LYS A 11 -20.13 22.35 41.53
N PHE A 12 -20.79 22.55 40.40
CA PHE A 12 -20.21 23.23 39.25
C PHE A 12 -19.93 24.67 39.65
N TYR A 13 -18.65 25.00 39.86
CA TYR A 13 -18.20 26.38 39.84
C TYR A 13 -18.37 26.89 38.41
N VAL A 14 -19.44 27.64 38.17
CA VAL A 14 -19.55 28.47 36.98
C VAL A 14 -18.49 29.55 37.13
N PHE A 15 -17.33 29.32 36.54
CA PHE A 15 -16.28 30.32 36.41
C PHE A 15 -16.76 31.30 35.35
N SER A 16 -17.55 32.29 35.77
CA SER A 16 -17.81 33.50 35.03
C SER A 16 -16.46 34.17 34.79
N ALA A 17 -15.85 33.90 33.64
CA ALA A 17 -14.66 34.62 33.21
C ALA A 17 -15.02 36.11 33.17
N PRO A 18 -14.33 36.98 33.93
CA PRO A 18 -14.63 38.40 33.89
C PRO A 18 -14.26 38.91 32.51
N LEU A 19 -15.12 39.78 31.98
CA LEU A 19 -14.95 40.61 30.80
C LEU A 19 -13.64 41.44 30.88
N LEU A 20 -12.49 40.81 30.67
CA LEU A 20 -11.16 41.44 30.56
C LEU A 20 -10.67 41.40 29.11
N ILE A 21 -11.52 41.84 28.18
CA ILE A 21 -11.12 42.00 26.76
C ILE A 21 -11.39 43.43 26.25
N TRP A 22 -12.13 44.27 26.99
CA TRP A 22 -12.38 45.65 26.60
C TRP A 22 -11.26 46.58 27.09
N GLY A 23 -10.19 46.68 26.30
CA GLY A 23 -9.09 47.60 26.55
C GLY A 23 -7.74 47.17 25.93
N ILE A 24 -7.71 46.04 25.23
CA ILE A 24 -6.49 45.56 24.57
C ILE A 24 -6.35 46.31 23.24
N ASP A 25 -5.24 47.02 23.10
CA ASP A 25 -4.89 47.79 21.91
C ASP A 25 -4.96 46.92 20.64
N GLU A 26 -5.52 47.42 19.53
CA GLU A 26 -5.78 46.61 18.32
C GLU A 26 -4.52 45.92 17.79
N LYS A 27 -3.36 46.53 18.02
CA LYS A 27 -2.05 45.98 17.66
C LYS A 27 -1.72 44.71 18.44
N ILE A 28 -2.02 44.69 19.74
CA ILE A 28 -1.75 43.56 20.63
C ILE A 28 -2.67 42.38 20.24
N TRP A 29 -3.92 42.66 19.89
CA TRP A 29 -4.85 41.64 19.39
C TRP A 29 -4.36 40.99 18.08
N LYS A 30 -3.88 41.79 17.13
CA LYS A 30 -3.32 41.30 15.86
C LYS A 30 -2.07 40.45 16.08
N ILE A 31 -1.18 40.85 16.98
CA ILE A 31 0.02 40.08 17.36
C ILE A 31 -0.39 38.73 17.97
N ALA A 32 -1.36 38.72 18.88
CA ALA A 32 -1.86 37.48 19.49
C ALA A 32 -2.43 36.51 18.43
N LEU A 33 -3.17 37.02 17.44
CA LEU A 33 -3.68 36.21 16.31
C LEU A 33 -2.57 35.62 15.44
N ILE A 34 -1.52 36.39 15.15
CA ILE A 34 -0.36 35.93 14.37
C ILE A 34 0.37 34.82 15.13
N VAL A 35 0.58 34.99 16.43
CA VAL A 35 1.23 33.97 17.28
C VAL A 35 0.38 32.70 17.33
N LEU A 36 -0.94 32.82 17.47
CA LEU A 36 -1.85 31.66 17.43
C LEU A 36 -1.78 30.92 16.09
N ALA A 37 -1.77 31.66 14.97
CA ALA A 37 -1.64 31.09 13.63
C ALA A 37 -0.30 30.36 13.44
N LEU A 38 0.80 30.91 13.95
CA LEU A 38 2.11 30.26 13.93
C LEU A 38 2.13 28.96 14.73
N VAL A 39 1.50 28.94 15.91
CA VAL A 39 1.39 27.71 16.73
C VAL A 39 0.58 26.63 16.00
N ILE A 40 -0.54 27.00 15.37
CA ILE A 40 -1.35 26.06 14.57
C ILE A 40 -0.56 25.50 13.38
N LEU A 41 0.21 26.35 12.71
CA LEU A 41 1.07 25.94 11.60
C LEU A 41 2.14 24.94 12.07
N LEU A 42 2.76 25.19 13.21
CA LEU A 42 3.76 24.30 13.81
C LEU A 42 3.16 22.94 14.17
N VAL A 43 1.95 22.90 14.75
CA VAL A 43 1.21 21.66 15.01
C VAL A 43 0.87 20.92 13.72
N CYS A 44 0.49 21.62 12.64
CA CYS A 44 0.25 21.02 11.33
C CYS A 44 1.52 20.37 10.77
N LEU A 45 2.67 21.05 10.84
CA LEU A 45 3.96 20.50 10.43
C LEU A 45 4.32 19.24 11.22
N ILE A 46 4.11 19.23 12.54
CA ILE A 46 4.33 18.05 13.39
C ILE A 46 3.43 16.88 12.95
N LYS A 47 2.14 17.12 12.69
CA LYS A 47 1.23 16.07 12.19
C LYS A 47 1.65 15.52 10.84
N ILE A 48 2.10 16.37 9.92
CA ILE A 48 2.62 15.97 8.61
C ILE A 48 3.88 15.11 8.78
N ALA A 49 4.80 15.52 9.65
CA ALA A 49 6.03 14.78 9.94
C ALA A 49 5.73 13.39 10.55
N ILE A 50 4.77 13.30 11.49
CA ILE A 50 4.33 12.03 12.07
C ILE A 50 3.70 11.13 10.99
N ARG A 51 2.87 11.70 10.09
CA ARG A 51 2.26 10.96 8.98
C ARG A 51 3.31 10.44 8.00
N ALA A 52 4.33 11.25 7.69
CA ALA A 52 5.45 10.85 6.84
C ALA A 52 6.27 9.70 7.47
N ARG A 53 6.54 9.77 8.79
CA ARG A 53 7.22 8.68 9.53
C ARG A 53 6.44 7.37 9.50
N LYS A 54 5.12 7.40 9.76
CA LYS A 54 4.26 6.20 9.67
C LYS A 54 4.27 5.57 8.28
N ASN A 55 4.38 6.37 7.22
CA ASN A 55 4.46 5.87 5.85
C ASN A 55 5.82 5.18 5.58
N LYS A 56 6.91 5.76 6.11
CA LYS A 56 8.25 5.15 6.03
C LYS A 56 8.34 3.83 6.80
N GLU A 57 7.68 3.73 7.95
CA GLU A 57 7.68 2.52 8.79
C GLU A 57 6.86 1.38 8.14
N LYS A 58 5.73 1.67 7.51
CA LYS A 58 4.99 0.68 6.71
C LYS A 58 5.77 0.19 5.49
N ASN A 59 6.42 1.11 4.76
CA ASN A 59 7.28 0.74 3.64
C ASN A 59 8.48 -0.09 4.12
N ASN A 60 9.09 0.24 5.26
CA ASN A 60 10.20 -0.53 5.83
C ASN A 60 9.76 -1.92 6.32
N GLN A 61 8.57 -2.06 6.92
CA GLN A 61 8.01 -3.36 7.31
C GLN A 61 7.69 -4.22 6.08
N GLU A 62 7.12 -3.63 5.02
CA GLU A 62 6.93 -4.35 3.74
C GLU A 62 8.27 -4.73 3.11
N ILE A 63 9.30 -3.89 3.20
CA ILE A 63 10.66 -4.19 2.74
C ILE A 63 11.32 -5.27 3.60
N GLU A 64 11.18 -5.27 4.94
CA GLU A 64 11.70 -6.33 5.82
C GLU A 64 11.01 -7.67 5.54
N ILE A 65 9.70 -7.69 5.32
CA ILE A 65 8.96 -8.91 4.96
C ILE A 65 9.39 -9.43 3.57
N ILE A 66 9.78 -8.54 2.65
CA ILE A 66 10.34 -8.93 1.34
C ILE A 66 11.79 -9.39 1.46
N VAL A 67 12.61 -8.75 2.30
CA VAL A 67 14.04 -9.06 2.54
C VAL A 67 14.21 -10.35 3.34
N GLU A 68 13.36 -10.61 4.33
CA GLU A 68 13.31 -11.88 5.06
C GLU A 68 12.83 -13.03 4.16
N LYS A 69 11.95 -12.73 3.19
CA LYS A 69 11.60 -13.69 2.12
C LYS A 69 12.68 -13.85 1.03
N THR A 70 13.69 -12.99 0.96
CA THR A 70 14.72 -13.01 -0.10
C THR A 70 16.14 -13.27 0.39
N LYS A 71 16.38 -13.52 1.68
CA LYS A 71 17.61 -14.19 2.11
C LYS A 71 17.59 -15.65 1.62
N PRO A 72 18.70 -16.15 1.06
CA PRO A 72 18.71 -17.30 0.19
C PRO A 72 18.17 -18.51 0.94
N ILE A 73 17.12 -19.10 0.37
CA ILE A 73 16.81 -20.51 0.59
C ILE A 73 18.08 -21.25 0.18
N ILE A 74 18.87 -21.61 1.18
CA ILE A 74 19.90 -22.63 1.08
C ILE A 74 19.16 -23.85 0.55
N ILE A 75 19.50 -24.19 -0.69
CA ILE A 75 19.06 -25.41 -1.37
C ILE A 75 19.60 -26.57 -0.52
N GLN A 76 18.81 -27.00 0.45
CA GLN A 76 18.97 -28.29 1.08
C GLN A 76 18.54 -29.33 0.05
N LYS A 77 19.57 -29.97 -0.52
CA LYS A 77 19.62 -31.40 -0.81
C LYS A 77 18.36 -32.01 -1.45
N LYS A 78 18.39 -32.04 -2.77
CA LYS A 78 18.07 -33.19 -3.64
C LYS A 78 17.38 -34.36 -2.92
N GLU A 79 16.05 -34.34 -2.87
CA GLU A 79 15.27 -35.56 -3.03
C GLU A 79 14.75 -35.61 -4.46
N GLU A 80 15.28 -36.58 -5.20
CA GLU A 80 14.87 -36.91 -6.56
C GLU A 80 13.42 -37.37 -6.54
N MET A 81 12.49 -36.45 -6.81
CA MET A 81 11.26 -36.84 -7.49
C MET A 81 11.64 -37.24 -8.91
N LYS A 82 11.39 -38.53 -9.23
CA LYS A 82 11.58 -39.13 -10.56
C LYS A 82 11.12 -38.15 -11.65
N PRO A 83 11.87 -38.05 -12.77
CA PRO A 83 11.54 -37.11 -13.82
C PRO A 83 10.16 -37.44 -14.38
N MET A 84 9.16 -36.62 -14.05
CA MET A 84 7.92 -36.63 -14.83
C MET A 84 8.31 -36.06 -16.19
N LYS A 85 8.35 -36.99 -17.15
CA LYS A 85 8.77 -36.83 -18.54
C LYS A 85 8.38 -35.45 -19.06
N LYS A 86 9.39 -34.70 -19.51
CA LYS A 86 9.21 -33.45 -20.25
C LYS A 86 8.51 -33.81 -21.56
N GLU A 87 7.20 -33.83 -21.56
CA GLU A 87 6.45 -33.79 -22.81
C GLU A 87 6.65 -32.40 -23.38
N GLU A 88 7.52 -32.33 -24.39
CA GLU A 88 7.55 -31.24 -25.35
C GLU A 88 6.11 -31.00 -25.81
N ARG A 89 5.53 -29.84 -25.44
CA ARG A 89 4.24 -29.41 -25.95
C ARG A 89 4.42 -29.17 -27.45
N LYS A 90 4.13 -30.21 -28.23
CA LYS A 90 3.79 -30.05 -29.64
C LYS A 90 2.64 -29.05 -29.70
N THR A 91 2.86 -27.96 -30.44
CA THR A 91 1.83 -27.01 -30.87
C THR A 91 0.82 -27.80 -31.69
N LYS A 92 -0.18 -28.37 -31.02
CA LYS A 92 -1.26 -29.11 -31.67
C LYS A 92 -2.20 -28.06 -32.26
N ASN A 93 -1.99 -27.77 -33.55
CA ASN A 93 -3.00 -27.15 -34.40
C ASN A 93 -4.19 -28.11 -34.45
N ASN A 94 -5.08 -27.98 -33.47
CA ASN A 94 -6.28 -28.77 -33.38
C ASN A 94 -7.38 -28.01 -34.13
N ASN A 95 -7.47 -28.28 -35.44
CA ASN A 95 -8.79 -28.44 -36.06
C ASN A 95 -9.41 -29.63 -35.33
N LEU A 96 -10.23 -29.36 -34.32
CA LEU A 96 -10.96 -30.38 -33.59
C LEU A 96 -12.45 -30.15 -33.81
N ASP A 97 -13.02 -31.15 -34.47
CA ASP A 97 -14.40 -31.42 -34.75
C ASP A 97 -15.38 -30.93 -33.67
N ASN A 98 -16.42 -30.27 -34.16
CA ASN A 98 -17.53 -29.71 -33.43
C ASN A 98 -18.29 -30.79 -32.63
N ASN A 99 -18.17 -30.79 -31.29
CA ASN A 99 -19.21 -31.17 -30.28
C ASN A 99 -18.67 -31.64 -28.90
N GLY A 100 -17.44 -31.30 -28.50
CA GLY A 100 -16.93 -31.60 -27.15
C GLY A 100 -17.17 -30.49 -26.12
N LEU A 101 -17.64 -30.83 -24.91
CA LEU A 101 -17.68 -29.92 -23.76
C LEU A 101 -16.24 -29.61 -23.32
N TYR A 102 -15.71 -28.42 -23.67
CA TYR A 102 -14.37 -28.01 -23.28
C TYR A 102 -14.39 -27.22 -21.97
N ILE A 103 -13.57 -27.65 -21.00
CA ILE A 103 -13.35 -26.89 -19.76
C ILE A 103 -12.26 -25.85 -20.02
N ARG A 104 -12.63 -24.56 -19.97
CA ARG A 104 -11.68 -23.45 -20.08
C ARG A 104 -11.37 -22.88 -18.70
N TYR A 105 -10.14 -23.09 -18.23
CA TYR A 105 -9.67 -22.47 -17.00
C TYR A 105 -9.31 -20.99 -17.23
N ASN A 106 -9.72 -20.13 -16.31
CA ASN A 106 -9.34 -18.72 -16.30
C ASN A 106 -8.17 -18.51 -15.35
N TYR A 107 -6.99 -18.25 -15.92
CA TYR A 107 -5.76 -18.03 -15.16
C TYR A 107 -5.57 -16.54 -14.83
N SER A 108 -5.06 -16.26 -13.63
CA SER A 108 -4.63 -14.91 -13.24
C SER A 108 -3.43 -14.46 -14.10
N PHE A 109 -3.20 -13.15 -14.17
CA PHE A 109 -2.04 -12.55 -14.85
C PHE A 109 -0.73 -13.24 -14.44
N VAL A 110 -0.55 -13.44 -13.13
CA VAL A 110 0.64 -14.07 -12.55
C VAL A 110 0.78 -15.52 -13.00
N ALA A 111 -0.32 -16.29 -12.99
CA ALA A 111 -0.30 -17.68 -13.47
C ALA A 111 0.04 -17.76 -14.96
N ARG A 112 -0.52 -16.88 -15.80
CA ARG A 112 -0.16 -16.80 -17.22
C ARG A 112 1.32 -16.44 -17.41
N MET A 113 1.86 -15.53 -16.60
CA MET A 113 3.27 -15.15 -16.67
C MET A 113 4.18 -16.33 -16.32
N HIS A 114 3.86 -17.10 -15.28
CA HIS A 114 4.63 -18.30 -14.94
C HIS A 114 4.56 -19.40 -16.01
N GLN A 115 3.41 -19.52 -16.69
CA GLN A 115 3.22 -20.49 -17.78
C GLN A 115 3.80 -20.02 -19.12
N ALA A 116 4.13 -18.73 -19.26
CA ALA A 116 4.69 -18.17 -20.49
C ALA A 116 6.09 -18.74 -20.77
N PRO A 117 6.53 -18.79 -22.04
CA PRO A 117 7.90 -19.18 -22.36
C PRO A 117 8.91 -18.24 -21.72
N LYS A 118 10.11 -18.77 -21.41
CA LYS A 118 11.14 -18.05 -20.65
C LYS A 118 11.51 -16.70 -21.27
N GLU A 119 11.62 -16.65 -22.60
CA GLU A 119 11.88 -15.42 -23.36
C GLU A 119 10.82 -14.33 -23.11
N SER A 120 9.53 -14.70 -23.04
CA SER A 120 8.47 -13.73 -22.75
C SER A 120 8.52 -13.22 -21.32
N GLN A 121 8.94 -14.06 -20.37
CA GLN A 121 9.11 -13.66 -18.97
C GLN A 121 10.28 -12.66 -18.83
N GLU A 122 11.40 -12.94 -19.50
CA GLU A 122 12.59 -12.09 -19.51
C GLU A 122 12.28 -10.71 -20.12
N ARG A 123 11.65 -10.68 -21.30
CA ARG A 123 11.23 -9.42 -21.95
C ARG A 123 10.28 -8.60 -21.08
N PHE A 124 9.33 -9.25 -20.40
CA PHE A 124 8.45 -8.54 -19.48
C PHE A 124 9.22 -7.97 -18.29
N SER A 125 10.18 -8.71 -17.73
CA SER A 125 11.04 -8.26 -16.64
C SER A 125 11.82 -7.01 -17.02
N GLU A 126 12.44 -7.01 -18.21
CA GLU A 126 13.17 -5.86 -18.75
C GLU A 126 12.29 -4.62 -18.86
N ILE A 127 11.12 -4.76 -19.50
CA ILE A 127 10.18 -3.64 -19.67
C ILE A 127 9.68 -3.14 -18.32
N LYS A 128 9.35 -4.04 -17.39
CA LYS A 128 8.90 -3.68 -16.05
C LYS A 128 9.96 -2.90 -15.29
N ASN A 129 11.20 -3.35 -15.33
CA ASN A 129 12.31 -2.67 -14.67
C ASN A 129 12.54 -1.30 -15.30
N TYR A 130 12.51 -1.20 -16.63
CA TYR A 130 12.62 0.07 -17.35
C TYR A 130 11.52 1.05 -16.96
N LEU A 131 10.26 0.63 -16.94
CA LEU A 131 9.14 1.50 -16.54
C LEU A 131 9.22 1.97 -15.09
N LEU A 132 9.82 1.16 -14.21
CA LEU A 132 10.05 1.52 -12.81
C LEU A 132 11.22 2.48 -12.58
N THR A 133 12.05 2.74 -13.60
CA THR A 133 13.12 3.76 -13.50
C THR A 133 12.58 5.18 -13.48
N TYR A 134 11.38 5.40 -14.01
CA TYR A 134 10.76 6.72 -14.06
C TYR A 134 10.17 7.10 -12.69
N GLU A 135 10.40 8.35 -12.30
CA GLU A 135 9.81 8.93 -11.09
C GLU A 135 8.28 8.96 -11.21
N ASP A 136 7.59 8.82 -10.06
CA ASP A 136 6.14 8.83 -9.94
C ASP A 136 5.37 7.73 -10.71
N VAL A 137 6.06 6.76 -11.31
CA VAL A 137 5.43 5.55 -11.86
C VAL A 137 5.16 4.55 -10.75
N THR A 138 3.90 4.15 -10.62
CA THR A 138 3.45 3.16 -9.62
C THR A 138 2.78 1.96 -10.30
N ILE A 139 2.94 0.79 -9.69
CA ILE A 139 2.34 -0.45 -10.21
C ILE A 139 1.06 -0.76 -9.47
N ARG A 140 0.00 -1.06 -10.22
CA ARG A 140 -1.26 -1.57 -9.70
C ARG A 140 -1.57 -2.94 -10.31
N LYS A 141 -1.42 -3.99 -9.50
CA LYS A 141 -1.77 -5.36 -9.88
C LYS A 141 -3.27 -5.60 -9.78
N SER A 142 -3.83 -6.30 -10.75
CA SER A 142 -5.18 -6.88 -10.67
C SER A 142 -5.13 -8.35 -11.09
N TRP A 143 -6.21 -9.09 -10.86
CA TRP A 143 -6.29 -10.51 -11.24
C TRP A 143 -5.99 -10.74 -12.72
N ARG A 144 -6.45 -9.82 -13.58
CA ARG A 144 -6.38 -9.99 -15.04
C ARG A 144 -5.13 -9.35 -15.65
N ASN A 145 -4.61 -8.27 -15.05
CA ASN A 145 -3.63 -7.38 -15.67
C ASN A 145 -2.67 -6.77 -14.64
N GLU A 146 -1.48 -6.38 -15.08
CA GLU A 146 -0.59 -5.46 -14.33
C GLU A 146 -0.60 -4.09 -15.01
N ARG A 147 -0.93 -3.03 -14.25
CA ARG A 147 -1.05 -1.66 -14.77
C ARG A 147 0.03 -0.77 -14.19
N PHE A 148 0.61 0.07 -15.04
CA PHE A 148 1.51 1.14 -14.67
C PHE A 148 0.76 2.46 -14.67
N MET A 149 0.82 3.17 -13.55
CA MET A 149 0.11 4.41 -13.30
C MET A 149 1.12 5.55 -13.18
N TYR A 150 0.86 6.65 -13.86
CA TYR A 150 1.61 7.90 -13.75
C TYR A 150 0.66 9.00 -13.29
N HIS A 151 0.96 9.65 -12.15
CA HIS A 151 0.07 10.63 -11.51
C HIS A 151 -1.42 10.21 -11.45
N GLY A 152 -1.67 8.93 -11.11
CA GLY A 152 -3.03 8.39 -10.99
C GLY A 152 -3.74 8.03 -12.30
N ARG A 153 -3.07 8.18 -13.45
CA ARG A 153 -3.61 7.77 -14.77
C ARG A 153 -2.90 6.51 -15.28
N PRO A 154 -3.63 5.53 -15.86
CA PRO A 154 -3.00 4.34 -16.43
C PRO A 154 -2.27 4.70 -17.73
N VAL A 155 -0.98 4.40 -17.81
CA VAL A 155 -0.16 4.66 -19.01
C VAL A 155 0.06 3.37 -19.78
N VAL A 156 0.41 2.28 -19.08
CA VAL A 156 0.70 0.98 -19.69
C VAL A 156 -0.07 -0.12 -18.97
N LYS A 157 -0.53 -1.11 -19.73
CA LYS A 157 -1.29 -2.26 -19.25
C LYS A 157 -0.79 -3.53 -19.95
N PHE A 158 -0.49 -4.55 -19.16
CA PHE A 158 -0.15 -5.90 -19.60
C PHE A 158 -1.20 -6.91 -19.15
#